data_AF-A0A2V2FSS8-F1
#
_entry.id   AF-A0A2V2FSS8-F1
#
_cell.length_a   1.000
_cell.length_b   1.000
_cell.length_c   1.000
_cell.angle_alpha   90.00
_cell.angle_beta   90.00
_cell.angle_gamma   90.00
#
_symmetry.space_group_name_H-M   'P 1'
#
loop_
_entity.id
_entity.type
_entity.pdbx_description
1 polymer ?
#
loop_
_entity_poly.entity_id
_entity_poly.type
_entity_poly.pdbx_seq_one_letter_code
_entity_poly.pdbx_strand_id
1 'polypeptide(L)'
;MIIKMKRIVIMMMTLFLCLSISGCALVPQKEELSDEEVVNTFLQAYQNGDYEAIKPFISDDNKLHTFFSVLTEGNGNGMEEVFKRVHELTKDFTFTAKAVEGKERWGEVSVKIQTKDISGNILTAMSEAIASEVANNDDSFKNMPAWMLKAIETAEPVEKEMTVYVGNRDGENVMDTNTNREFFDLLNGGFYYYIYSTMTTCSNKYDAFEIFAKGDEILGMVETAQLIDMSDDELQAYLAPFQFPGVNVQATRDDEGITMKLGVDFETASSKRLADLNIISNRITASGGYLSLRTTVKDFYDSAMDCETNYGLSQANKSE
;
A
#
# COMPACT_ATOMS: atom_id res chain seq x y z
N MET A 1 -39.88 -83.96 18.99
CA MET A 1 -38.95 -83.36 18.02
C MET A 1 -39.42 -81.94 17.71
N ILE A 2 -39.00 -80.95 18.50
CA ILE A 2 -39.14 -79.51 18.19
C ILE A 2 -37.83 -78.89 18.68
N ILE A 3 -36.95 -78.58 17.74
CA ILE A 3 -35.56 -78.16 17.98
C ILE A 3 -35.33 -76.84 17.24
N LYS A 4 -34.85 -75.84 18.01
CA LYS A 4 -34.01 -74.68 17.63
C LYS A 4 -34.65 -73.45 16.98
N MET A 5 -35.38 -72.67 17.78
CA MET A 5 -35.19 -71.21 17.86
C MET A 5 -33.82 -70.93 18.50
N LYS A 6 -32.75 -70.71 17.72
CA LYS A 6 -31.50 -70.10 18.25
C LYS A 6 -30.46 -69.66 17.20
N ARG A 7 -30.80 -69.51 15.92
CA ARG A 7 -29.80 -69.19 14.87
C ARG A 7 -30.01 -67.93 14.04
N ILE A 8 -30.98 -67.06 14.34
CA ILE A 8 -31.24 -65.85 13.53
C ILE A 8 -30.91 -64.54 14.27
N VAL A 9 -30.53 -64.57 15.56
CA VAL A 9 -30.26 -63.33 16.33
C VAL A 9 -28.78 -62.93 16.38
N ILE A 10 -27.84 -63.79 15.95
CA ILE A 10 -26.40 -63.51 16.08
C ILE A 10 -25.80 -62.86 14.81
N MET A 11 -26.53 -62.83 13.69
CA MET A 11 -26.01 -62.30 12.42
C MET A 11 -26.41 -60.83 12.14
N MET A 12 -27.00 -60.14 13.11
CA MET A 12 -27.36 -58.72 13.00
C MET A 12 -26.65 -57.82 14.04
N MET A 13 -25.87 -58.40 14.97
CA MET A 13 -25.05 -57.63 15.93
C MET A 13 -23.58 -57.46 15.49
N THR A 14 -23.09 -58.23 14.52
CA THR A 14 -21.70 -58.12 14.04
C THR A 14 -21.53 -57.15 12.86
N LEU A 15 -22.61 -56.68 12.24
CA LEU A 15 -22.52 -55.64 11.21
C LEU A 15 -22.61 -54.21 11.77
N PHE A 16 -22.98 -54.05 13.04
CA PHE A 16 -22.99 -52.75 13.74
C PHE A 16 -21.72 -52.49 14.58
N LEU A 17 -20.82 -53.46 14.73
CA LEU A 17 -19.54 -53.28 15.42
C LEU A 17 -18.34 -53.06 14.48
N CYS A 18 -18.51 -53.24 13.18
CA CYS A 18 -17.47 -52.99 12.17
C CYS A 18 -17.61 -51.64 11.45
N LEU A 19 -18.64 -50.85 11.78
CA LEU A 19 -18.78 -49.46 11.33
C LEU A 19 -18.39 -48.42 12.40
N SER A 20 -17.93 -48.88 13.58
CA SER A 20 -17.41 -48.02 14.65
C SER A 20 -15.88 -47.99 14.72
N ILE A 21 -15.18 -48.65 13.78
CA ILE A 21 -13.71 -48.66 13.69
C ILE A 21 -13.30 -48.53 12.21
N SER A 22 -13.74 -47.46 11.57
CA SER A 22 -13.08 -46.92 10.40
C SER A 22 -12.70 -45.50 10.78
N GLY A 23 -11.43 -45.32 11.17
CA GLY A 23 -10.89 -44.00 11.38
C GLY A 23 -11.05 -43.17 10.11
N CYS A 24 -11.90 -42.15 10.16
CA CYS A 24 -11.47 -40.87 9.68
C CYS A 24 -11.00 -40.15 10.93
N ALA A 25 -9.77 -39.68 10.86
CA ALA A 25 -9.05 -39.00 11.92
C ALA A 25 -10.01 -38.11 12.73
N LEU A 26 -9.78 -38.05 14.05
CA LEU A 26 -9.85 -36.77 14.73
C LEU A 26 -9.29 -35.75 13.74
N VAL A 27 -10.16 -34.99 13.07
CA VAL A 27 -9.77 -33.67 12.60
C VAL A 27 -9.13 -33.11 13.86
N PRO A 28 -7.80 -32.84 13.87
CA PRO A 28 -7.22 -32.22 15.03
C PRO A 28 -8.14 -31.04 15.30
N GLN A 29 -8.82 -31.04 16.46
CA GLN A 29 -9.46 -29.81 16.90
C GLN A 29 -8.29 -28.84 16.88
N LYS A 30 -8.31 -27.94 15.89
CA LYS A 30 -7.28 -26.93 15.76
C LYS A 30 -7.33 -26.25 17.12
N GLU A 31 -6.25 -26.37 17.88
CA GLU A 31 -6.18 -25.86 19.24
C GLU A 31 -6.61 -24.39 19.15
N GLU A 32 -7.72 -24.07 19.81
CA GLU A 32 -8.35 -22.76 19.68
C GLU A 32 -7.42 -21.77 20.39
N LEU A 33 -6.60 -21.08 19.59
CA LEU A 33 -5.67 -20.09 20.09
C LEU A 33 -6.46 -18.99 20.79
N SER A 34 -6.00 -18.59 21.97
CA SER A 34 -6.45 -17.36 22.61
C SER A 34 -6.11 -16.14 21.76
N ASP A 35 -6.80 -15.02 21.97
CA ASP A 35 -6.53 -13.76 21.25
C ASP A 35 -5.08 -13.31 21.39
N GLU A 36 -4.52 -13.48 22.60
CA GLU A 36 -3.10 -13.22 22.87
C GLU A 36 -2.19 -14.13 22.03
N GLU A 37 -2.49 -15.43 21.96
CA GLU A 37 -1.72 -16.37 21.15
C GLU A 37 -1.85 -16.08 19.65
N VAL A 38 -3.01 -15.65 19.18
CA VAL A 38 -3.22 -15.21 17.78
C VAL A 38 -2.30 -14.05 17.45
N VAL A 39 -2.30 -12.98 18.25
CA VAL A 39 -1.45 -11.81 18.00
C VAL A 39 0.03 -12.16 18.10
N ASN A 40 0.43 -12.93 19.12
CA ASN A 40 1.83 -13.34 19.28
C ASN A 40 2.30 -14.21 18.10
N THR A 41 1.48 -15.17 17.66
CA THR A 41 1.79 -16.04 16.51
C THR A 41 1.93 -15.21 15.23
N PHE A 42 0.98 -14.30 14.99
CA PHE A 42 1.04 -13.40 13.84
C PHE A 42 2.31 -12.54 13.84
N LEU A 43 2.66 -11.93 14.98
CA LEU A 43 3.84 -11.07 15.08
C LEU A 43 5.13 -11.85 14.83
N GLN A 44 5.26 -13.05 15.41
CA GLN A 44 6.41 -13.93 15.17
C GLN A 44 6.48 -14.38 13.69
N ALA A 45 5.34 -14.70 13.08
CA ALA A 45 5.29 -15.05 11.66
C ALA A 45 5.72 -13.87 10.76
N TYR A 46 5.31 -12.64 11.10
CA TYR A 46 5.79 -11.44 10.42
C TYR A 46 7.31 -11.29 10.53
N GLN A 47 7.90 -11.44 11.72
CA GLN A 47 9.37 -11.35 11.90
C GLN A 47 10.12 -12.37 11.02
N ASN A 48 9.53 -13.56 10.84
CA ASN A 48 10.10 -14.64 10.02
C ASN A 48 9.81 -14.51 8.52
N GLY A 49 8.96 -13.57 8.10
CA GLY A 49 8.47 -13.48 6.73
C GLY A 49 7.59 -14.67 6.31
N ASP A 50 6.97 -15.37 7.28
CA ASP A 50 6.16 -16.57 7.05
C ASP A 50 4.71 -16.20 6.72
N TYR A 51 4.46 -15.95 5.43
CA TYR A 51 3.14 -15.55 4.95
C TYR A 51 2.06 -16.63 5.17
N GLU A 52 2.37 -17.91 5.06
CA GLU A 52 1.38 -18.98 5.25
C GLU A 52 0.94 -19.07 6.72
N ALA A 53 1.81 -18.71 7.67
CA ALA A 53 1.44 -18.56 9.08
C ALA A 53 0.68 -17.25 9.38
N ILE A 54 0.89 -16.19 8.60
CA ILE A 54 0.17 -14.90 8.74
C ILE A 54 -1.26 -14.98 8.19
N LYS A 55 -1.41 -15.58 7.00
CA LYS A 55 -2.63 -15.57 6.18
C LYS A 55 -3.92 -15.95 6.94
N PRO A 56 -3.95 -16.93 7.86
CA PRO A 56 -5.17 -17.29 8.58
C PRO A 56 -5.69 -16.21 9.55
N PHE A 57 -4.86 -15.22 9.91
CA PHE A 57 -5.16 -14.24 10.96
C PHE A 57 -5.49 -12.85 10.42
N ILE A 58 -5.50 -12.66 9.10
CA ILE A 58 -5.84 -11.39 8.46
C ILE A 58 -7.00 -11.58 7.49
N SER A 59 -7.77 -10.53 7.28
CA SER A 59 -8.92 -10.50 6.37
C SER A 59 -8.46 -10.50 4.91
N ASP A 60 -9.26 -11.07 4.00
CA ASP A 60 -8.91 -11.22 2.59
C ASP A 60 -8.59 -9.90 1.86
N ASP A 61 -9.14 -8.78 2.34
CA ASP A 61 -8.91 -7.43 1.81
C ASP A 61 -7.60 -6.80 2.31
N ASN A 62 -6.88 -7.47 3.21
CA ASN A 62 -5.68 -6.94 3.84
C ASN A 62 -4.53 -6.83 2.84
N LYS A 63 -3.89 -5.66 2.80
CA LYS A 63 -2.79 -5.39 1.86
C LYS A 63 -1.54 -6.24 2.13
N LEU A 64 -1.41 -6.85 3.31
CA LEU A 64 -0.32 -7.78 3.60
C LEU A 64 -0.32 -8.99 2.64
N HIS A 65 -1.47 -9.42 2.13
CA HIS A 65 -1.52 -10.45 1.09
C HIS A 65 -0.71 -10.04 -0.16
N THR A 66 -0.85 -8.79 -0.59
CA THR A 66 -0.08 -8.26 -1.71
C THR A 66 1.39 -8.05 -1.34
N PHE A 67 1.64 -7.50 -0.15
CA PHE A 67 3.00 -7.27 0.34
C PHE A 67 3.84 -8.55 0.31
N PHE A 68 3.33 -9.63 0.90
CA PHE A 68 4.04 -10.90 0.93
C PHE A 68 4.08 -11.61 -0.43
N SER A 69 3.05 -11.50 -1.26
CA SER A 69 3.09 -12.03 -2.63
C SER A 69 4.23 -11.39 -3.45
N VAL A 70 4.46 -10.08 -3.34
CA VAL A 70 5.62 -9.42 -3.98
C VAL A 70 6.94 -9.97 -3.46
N LEU A 71 7.06 -10.16 -2.15
CA LEU A 71 8.28 -10.70 -1.53
C LEU A 71 8.59 -12.14 -1.98
N THR A 72 7.57 -12.97 -2.16
CA THR A 72 7.75 -14.39 -2.49
C THR A 72 7.80 -14.66 -3.99
N GLU A 73 6.99 -13.96 -4.78
CA GLU A 73 6.80 -14.21 -6.21
C GLU A 73 7.58 -13.24 -7.10
N GLY A 74 8.03 -12.09 -6.57
CA GLY A 74 8.79 -11.09 -7.33
C GLY A 74 7.96 -10.31 -8.36
N ASN A 75 6.63 -10.27 -8.21
CA ASN A 75 5.71 -9.57 -9.11
C ASN A 75 5.37 -8.15 -8.61
N GLY A 76 6.38 -7.33 -8.33
CA GLY A 76 6.23 -5.97 -7.80
C GLY A 76 6.20 -4.87 -8.86
N ASN A 77 6.39 -5.20 -10.13
CA ASN A 77 6.51 -4.26 -11.24
C ASN A 77 7.60 -3.20 -10.97
N GLY A 78 8.81 -3.67 -10.69
CA GLY A 78 9.99 -2.83 -10.43
C GLY A 78 10.10 -2.31 -8.98
N MET A 79 9.15 -2.65 -8.11
CA MET A 79 9.14 -2.27 -6.69
C MET A 79 9.66 -3.36 -5.75
N GLU A 80 10.14 -4.50 -6.26
CA GLU A 80 10.48 -5.69 -5.46
C GLU A 80 11.52 -5.37 -4.38
N GLU A 81 12.57 -4.61 -4.73
CA GLU A 81 13.62 -4.24 -3.77
C GLU A 81 13.11 -3.27 -2.69
N VAL A 82 12.15 -2.39 -3.02
CA VAL A 82 11.51 -1.51 -2.03
C VAL A 82 10.77 -2.35 -1.00
N PHE A 83 9.93 -3.30 -1.44
CA PHE A 83 9.18 -4.17 -0.54
C PHE A 83 10.11 -5.01 0.35
N LYS A 84 11.16 -5.57 -0.25
CA LYS A 84 12.18 -6.32 0.47
C LYS A 84 12.87 -5.47 1.52
N ARG A 85 13.28 -4.24 1.16
CA ARG A 85 13.97 -3.34 2.09
C ARG A 85 13.08 -2.88 3.23
N VAL A 86 11.79 -2.61 2.95
CA VAL A 86 10.78 -2.34 3.99
C VAL A 86 10.73 -3.50 4.97
N HIS A 87 10.56 -4.73 4.48
CA HIS A 87 10.47 -5.89 5.36
C HIS A 87 11.75 -6.12 6.16
N GLU A 88 12.93 -6.02 5.54
CA GLU A 88 14.22 -6.13 6.23
C GLU A 88 14.36 -5.13 7.38
N LEU A 89 13.85 -3.91 7.19
CA LEU A 89 13.98 -2.83 8.17
C LEU A 89 12.94 -2.92 9.28
N THR A 90 11.75 -3.47 9.00
CA THR A 90 10.65 -3.53 9.95
C THR A 90 10.46 -4.90 10.61
N LYS A 91 11.10 -5.98 10.13
CA LYS A 91 10.94 -7.33 10.70
C LYS A 91 11.59 -7.50 12.07
N ASP A 92 12.66 -6.78 12.38
CA ASP A 92 13.40 -6.91 13.65
C ASP A 92 12.83 -5.99 14.74
N PHE A 93 11.49 -5.82 14.76
CA PHE A 93 10.78 -5.04 15.76
C PHE A 93 10.75 -5.74 17.12
N THR A 94 10.62 -4.97 18.20
CA THR A 94 10.34 -5.53 19.53
C THR A 94 8.87 -5.34 19.88
N PHE A 95 8.28 -6.29 20.61
CA PHE A 95 6.88 -6.18 20.99
C PHE A 95 6.55 -6.86 22.32
N THR A 96 5.43 -6.44 22.91
CA THR A 96 4.69 -7.20 23.92
C THR A 96 3.22 -7.20 23.52
N ALA A 97 2.59 -8.36 23.50
CA ALA A 97 1.16 -8.52 23.27
C ALA A 97 0.55 -9.25 24.47
N LYS A 98 -0.45 -8.65 25.11
CA LYS A 98 -1.12 -9.20 26.29
C LYS A 98 -2.62 -9.02 26.21
N ALA A 99 -3.37 -10.06 26.58
CA ALA A 99 -4.81 -9.94 26.75
C ALA A 99 -5.15 -8.84 27.77
N VAL A 100 -6.24 -8.12 27.52
CA VAL A 100 -6.75 -7.10 28.44
C VAL A 100 -7.73 -7.76 29.41
N GLU A 101 -7.40 -7.76 30.70
CA GLU A 101 -8.21 -8.38 31.76
C GLU A 101 -9.67 -7.87 31.72
N GLY A 102 -10.62 -8.79 31.66
CA GLY A 102 -12.06 -8.49 31.63
C GLY A 102 -12.58 -8.02 30.28
N LYS A 103 -11.76 -8.07 29.22
CA LYS A 103 -12.14 -7.72 27.84
C LYS A 103 -12.01 -8.90 26.87
N GLU A 104 -11.90 -10.13 27.37
CA GLU A 104 -11.73 -11.36 26.57
C GLU A 104 -12.89 -11.55 25.59
N ARG A 105 -14.11 -11.18 26.00
CA ARG A 105 -15.30 -11.23 25.12
C ARG A 105 -15.19 -10.32 23.88
N TRP A 106 -14.32 -9.32 23.91
CA TRP A 106 -14.15 -8.32 22.86
C TRP A 106 -12.90 -8.56 22.01
N GLY A 107 -12.11 -9.60 22.32
CA GLY A 107 -10.89 -9.90 21.57
C GLY A 107 -9.78 -8.86 21.75
N GLU A 108 -9.81 -8.07 22.82
CA GLU A 108 -8.86 -6.97 23.03
C GLU A 108 -7.49 -7.46 23.53
N VAL A 109 -6.47 -7.17 22.74
CA VAL A 109 -5.06 -7.42 23.05
C VAL A 109 -4.33 -6.07 23.10
N SER A 110 -3.70 -5.74 24.22
CA SER A 110 -2.79 -4.59 24.28
C SER A 110 -1.46 -4.97 23.65
N VAL A 111 -1.09 -4.24 22.61
CA VAL A 111 0.16 -4.41 21.88
C VAL A 111 1.01 -3.17 22.04
N LYS A 112 2.20 -3.37 22.60
CA LYS A 112 3.29 -2.40 22.54
C LYS A 112 4.28 -2.87 21.50
N ILE A 113 4.60 -2.04 20.52
CA ILE A 113 5.54 -2.34 19.44
C ILE A 113 6.54 -1.21 19.26
N GLN A 114 7.80 -1.57 19.04
CA GLN A 114 8.86 -0.66 18.64
C GLN A 114 9.43 -1.11 17.30
N THR A 115 9.28 -0.27 16.28
CA THR A 115 9.67 -0.53 14.88
C THR A 115 10.28 0.74 14.28
N LYS A 116 10.33 0.83 12.94
CA LYS A 116 10.84 1.97 12.18
C LYS A 116 9.69 2.71 11.49
N ASP A 117 9.70 4.04 11.50
CA ASP A 117 8.77 4.87 10.70
C ASP A 117 9.42 5.26 9.38
N ILE A 118 8.90 4.70 8.28
CA ILE A 118 9.34 4.92 6.91
C ILE A 118 8.48 6.01 6.27
N SER A 119 7.17 6.02 6.55
CA SER A 119 6.19 6.85 5.84
C SER A 119 6.47 8.34 5.88
N GLY A 120 6.99 8.85 7.01
CA GLY A 120 7.34 10.27 7.16
C GLY A 120 8.41 10.74 6.17
N ASN A 121 9.28 9.83 5.71
CA ASN A 121 10.39 10.17 4.82
C ASN A 121 10.04 10.02 3.33
N ILE A 122 9.01 9.24 2.99
CA ILE A 122 8.63 8.97 1.58
C ILE A 122 8.22 10.27 0.88
N LEU A 123 7.37 11.08 1.52
CA LEU A 123 6.92 12.35 0.93
C LEU A 123 8.06 13.36 0.79
N THR A 124 8.98 13.38 1.76
CA THR A 124 10.19 14.22 1.69
C THR A 124 11.07 13.80 0.51
N ALA A 125 11.34 12.50 0.37
CA ALA A 125 12.16 11.98 -0.74
C ALA A 125 11.50 12.22 -2.11
N MET A 126 10.17 12.13 -2.19
CA MET A 126 9.41 12.48 -3.39
C MET A 126 9.59 13.97 -3.74
N SER A 127 9.40 14.86 -2.76
CA SER A 127 9.54 16.32 -2.94
C SER A 127 10.96 16.70 -3.39
N GLU A 128 11.99 16.06 -2.81
CA GLU A 128 13.39 16.20 -3.25
C GLU A 128 13.63 15.68 -4.67
N ALA A 129 13.01 14.55 -5.03
CA ALA A 129 13.14 13.96 -6.37
C ALA A 129 12.48 14.85 -7.44
N ILE A 130 11.30 15.42 -7.16
CA ILE A 130 10.64 16.43 -8.00
C ILE A 130 11.56 17.63 -8.21
N ALA A 131 12.13 18.19 -7.14
CA ALA A 131 13.00 19.33 -7.23
C ALA A 131 14.28 19.04 -8.03
N SER A 132 14.88 17.86 -7.83
CA SER A 132 16.06 17.41 -8.60
C SER A 132 15.75 17.29 -10.08
N GLU A 133 14.66 16.62 -10.41
CA GLU A 133 14.26 16.41 -11.80
C GLU A 133 13.97 17.72 -12.54
N VAL A 134 13.25 18.65 -11.90
CA VAL A 134 12.97 19.96 -12.49
C VAL A 134 14.25 20.79 -12.66
N ALA A 135 15.20 20.72 -11.72
CA ALA A 135 16.41 21.53 -11.77
C ALA A 135 17.47 21.01 -12.75
N ASN A 136 17.54 19.68 -12.92
CA ASN A 136 18.61 19.01 -13.67
C ASN A 136 18.13 18.42 -15.00
N ASN A 137 16.83 18.42 -15.27
CA ASN A 137 16.23 17.76 -16.43
C ASN A 137 16.60 16.27 -16.52
N ASP A 138 16.56 15.56 -15.39
CA ASP A 138 16.83 14.12 -15.29
C ASP A 138 15.53 13.31 -15.05
N ASP A 139 15.65 12.04 -14.65
CA ASP A 139 14.53 11.12 -14.34
C ASP A 139 14.39 10.85 -12.82
N SER A 140 14.85 11.77 -11.97
CA SER A 140 14.90 11.56 -10.51
C SER A 140 13.53 11.27 -9.93
N PHE A 141 12.47 11.95 -10.35
CA PHE A 141 11.12 11.74 -9.85
C PHE A 141 10.49 10.50 -10.47
N LYS A 142 10.65 10.29 -11.77
CA LYS A 142 10.21 9.07 -12.47
C LYS A 142 10.67 7.78 -11.82
N ASN A 143 11.91 7.77 -11.32
CA ASN A 143 12.52 6.61 -10.67
C ASN A 143 11.99 6.40 -9.25
N MET A 144 10.70 6.05 -9.14
CA MET A 144 9.99 5.77 -7.90
C MET A 144 10.74 4.81 -6.96
N PRO A 145 11.26 3.66 -7.42
CA PRO A 145 12.00 2.77 -6.55
C PRO A 145 13.22 3.44 -5.88
N ALA A 146 13.98 4.25 -6.62
CA ALA A 146 15.22 4.84 -6.11
C ALA A 146 14.97 5.83 -4.96
N TRP A 147 14.03 6.75 -5.11
CA TRP A 147 13.75 7.72 -4.04
C TRP A 147 12.98 7.10 -2.86
N MET A 148 12.15 6.07 -3.10
CA MET A 148 11.55 5.31 -1.99
C MET A 148 12.61 4.56 -1.17
N LEU A 149 13.61 3.96 -1.82
CA LEU A 149 14.72 3.32 -1.10
C LEU A 149 15.50 4.32 -0.23
N LYS A 150 15.76 5.52 -0.74
CA LYS A 150 16.39 6.61 0.03
C LYS A 150 15.56 6.98 1.28
N ALA A 151 14.24 7.05 1.17
CA ALA A 151 13.36 7.30 2.30
C ALA A 151 13.44 6.20 3.38
N ILE A 152 13.52 4.94 2.95
CA ILE A 152 13.61 3.77 3.84
C ILE A 152 14.93 3.80 4.64
N GLU A 153 16.05 4.19 4.03
CA GLU A 153 17.36 4.23 4.71
C GLU A 153 17.42 5.20 5.90
N THR A 154 16.56 6.21 5.92
CA THR A 154 16.55 7.27 6.94
C THR A 154 15.47 7.07 8.01
N ALA A 155 14.83 5.88 8.06
CA ALA A 155 13.73 5.62 8.98
C ALA A 155 14.16 5.59 10.46
N GLU A 156 13.48 6.40 11.26
CA GLU A 156 13.74 6.53 12.70
C GLU A 156 12.94 5.52 13.51
N PRO A 157 13.43 5.09 14.70
CA PRO A 157 12.65 4.25 15.60
C PRO A 157 11.38 4.95 16.07
N VAL A 158 10.27 4.21 16.11
CA VAL A 158 8.99 4.62 16.68
C VAL A 158 8.51 3.56 17.66
N GLU A 159 7.94 3.99 18.78
CA GLU A 159 7.30 3.12 19.76
C GLU A 159 5.84 3.52 19.93
N LYS A 160 4.94 2.54 19.93
CA LYS A 160 3.51 2.78 20.14
C LYS A 160 2.88 1.66 20.96
N GLU A 161 1.90 2.04 21.77
CA GLU A 161 1.00 1.13 22.46
C GLU A 161 -0.41 1.33 21.90
N MET A 162 -1.08 0.24 21.55
CA MET A 162 -2.41 0.25 20.94
C MET A 162 -3.18 -1.02 21.28
N THR A 163 -4.49 -0.97 21.09
CA THR A 163 -5.36 -2.15 21.19
C THR A 163 -5.52 -2.79 19.82
N VAL A 164 -5.21 -4.08 19.74
CA VAL A 164 -5.51 -4.96 18.60
C VAL A 164 -6.73 -5.79 18.95
N TYR A 165 -7.60 -5.99 17.98
CA TYR A 165 -8.85 -6.73 18.11
C TYR A 165 -8.76 -8.02 17.31
N VAL A 166 -8.86 -9.16 18.01
CA VAL A 166 -8.94 -10.49 17.42
C VAL A 166 -10.39 -10.95 17.40
N GLY A 167 -10.88 -11.37 16.24
CA GLY A 167 -12.20 -11.98 16.09
C GLY A 167 -13.30 -11.04 15.58
N ASN A 168 -14.17 -11.68 14.77
CA ASN A 168 -15.49 -11.27 14.27
C ASN A 168 -15.60 -10.17 13.19
N ARG A 169 -15.69 -10.66 11.94
CA ARG A 169 -16.80 -10.47 10.97
C ARG A 169 -16.71 -11.54 9.86
N ASP A 170 -15.48 -11.99 9.59
CA ASP A 170 -15.12 -12.92 8.52
C ASP A 170 -14.68 -14.33 9.00
N GLY A 171 -14.66 -14.58 10.31
CA GLY A 171 -14.31 -15.88 10.91
C GLY A 171 -13.91 -15.81 12.40
N GLU A 172 -13.69 -16.99 13.02
CA GLU A 172 -13.04 -17.11 14.34
C GLU A 172 -11.53 -16.83 14.17
N ASN A 173 -10.96 -15.94 14.98
CA ASN A 173 -9.52 -15.60 15.04
C ASN A 173 -8.93 -14.78 13.88
N VAL A 174 -9.73 -13.93 13.21
CA VAL A 174 -9.25 -12.99 12.18
C VAL A 174 -9.15 -11.58 12.75
N MET A 175 -8.06 -10.87 12.44
CA MET A 175 -7.92 -9.43 12.63
C MET A 175 -8.46 -8.69 11.40
N ASP A 176 -9.59 -8.00 11.57
CA ASP A 176 -10.21 -7.17 10.52
C ASP A 176 -9.29 -6.01 10.12
N THR A 177 -9.13 -5.80 8.81
CA THR A 177 -8.24 -4.79 8.21
C THR A 177 -8.60 -3.38 8.66
N ASN A 178 -9.88 -3.04 8.74
CA ASN A 178 -10.31 -1.68 9.05
C ASN A 178 -10.16 -1.37 10.54
N THR A 179 -10.52 -2.33 11.38
CA THR A 179 -10.45 -2.24 12.85
C THR A 179 -9.00 -2.17 13.32
N ASN A 180 -8.11 -2.93 12.68
CA ASN A 180 -6.69 -3.02 13.04
C ASN A 180 -5.77 -2.26 12.06
N ARG A 181 -6.31 -1.31 11.29
CA ARG A 181 -5.56 -0.62 10.22
C ARG A 181 -4.27 0.03 10.70
N GLU A 182 -4.33 0.67 11.87
CA GLU A 182 -3.17 1.34 12.47
C GLU A 182 -2.08 0.35 12.91
N PHE A 183 -2.49 -0.82 13.38
CA PHE A 183 -1.57 -1.90 13.75
C PHE A 183 -0.83 -2.44 12.52
N PHE A 184 -1.56 -2.73 11.44
CA PHE A 184 -0.94 -3.15 10.19
C PHE A 184 -0.02 -2.06 9.64
N ASP A 185 -0.48 -0.82 9.59
CA ASP A 185 0.34 0.30 9.12
C ASP A 185 1.66 0.42 9.89
N LEU A 186 1.59 0.37 11.22
CA LEU A 186 2.77 0.44 12.07
C LEU A 186 3.74 -0.72 11.84
N LEU A 187 3.26 -1.95 11.64
CA LEU A 187 4.12 -3.11 11.34
C LEU A 187 4.96 -2.93 10.09
N ASN A 188 4.41 -2.25 9.07
CA ASN A 188 5.11 -1.94 7.83
C ASN A 188 5.85 -0.60 7.87
N GLY A 189 5.98 0.03 9.05
CA GLY A 189 6.58 1.36 9.19
C GLY A 189 5.85 2.45 8.41
N GLY A 190 4.54 2.32 8.23
CA GLY A 190 3.72 3.25 7.45
C GLY A 190 3.69 2.94 5.94
N PHE A 191 4.45 1.94 5.46
CA PHE A 191 4.44 1.55 4.05
C PHE A 191 3.13 0.88 3.60
N TYR A 192 2.27 0.48 4.54
CA TYR A 192 1.01 -0.19 4.24
C TYR A 192 0.11 0.63 3.29
N TYR A 193 0.11 1.95 3.43
CA TYR A 193 -0.64 2.82 2.51
C TYR A 193 0.00 2.91 1.11
N TYR A 194 1.30 2.63 0.98
CA TYR A 194 2.08 2.75 -0.25
C TYR A 194 2.20 1.45 -1.05
N ILE A 195 1.65 0.32 -0.57
CA ILE A 195 1.70 -0.98 -1.27
C ILE A 195 1.15 -0.91 -2.71
N TYR A 196 0.17 -0.04 -2.96
CA TYR A 196 -0.42 0.17 -4.28
C TYR A 196 -0.01 1.50 -4.91
N SER A 197 1.20 1.96 -4.59
CA SER A 197 1.70 3.17 -5.23
C SER A 197 2.10 2.87 -6.67
N THR A 198 1.92 3.85 -7.54
CA THR A 198 2.24 3.75 -8.96
C THR A 198 2.96 4.99 -9.45
N MET A 199 3.81 4.80 -10.45
CA MET A 199 4.32 5.88 -11.29
C MET A 199 3.72 5.72 -12.69
N THR A 200 2.94 6.71 -13.13
CA THR A 200 2.29 6.71 -14.44
C THR A 200 2.82 7.84 -15.29
N THR A 201 3.23 7.54 -16.52
CA THR A 201 3.57 8.56 -17.52
C THR A 201 2.43 8.66 -18.53
N CYS A 202 1.94 9.88 -18.76
CA CYS A 202 1.00 10.20 -19.83
C CYS A 202 1.64 11.22 -20.77
N SER A 203 1.70 10.95 -22.07
CA SER A 203 2.36 11.86 -23.00
C SER A 203 1.68 11.93 -24.36
N ASN A 204 1.95 13.03 -25.06
CA ASN A 204 1.67 13.21 -26.47
C ASN A 204 2.90 13.85 -27.13
N LYS A 205 2.73 14.45 -28.31
CA LYS A 205 3.83 15.10 -29.04
C LYS A 205 4.42 16.34 -28.32
N TYR A 206 3.63 17.02 -27.50
CA TYR A 206 3.95 18.34 -26.94
C TYR A 206 4.23 18.28 -25.44
N ASP A 207 3.52 17.39 -24.73
CA ASP A 207 3.49 17.37 -23.28
C ASP A 207 3.71 15.95 -22.76
N ALA A 208 4.34 15.85 -21.61
CA ALA A 208 4.50 14.62 -20.85
C ALA A 208 4.25 14.89 -19.36
N PHE A 209 3.47 14.03 -18.73
CA PHE A 209 3.16 14.07 -17.31
C PHE A 209 3.66 12.81 -16.66
N GLU A 210 4.48 12.95 -15.64
CA GLU A 210 4.87 11.89 -14.73
C GLU A 210 4.09 12.07 -13.44
N ILE A 211 3.42 11.03 -12.97
CA ILE A 211 2.40 11.12 -11.93
C ILE A 211 2.64 10.02 -10.91
N PHE A 212 2.95 10.43 -9.69
CA PHE A 212 3.01 9.53 -8.55
C PHE A 212 1.67 9.52 -7.83
N ALA A 213 1.13 8.32 -7.63
CA ALA A 213 -0.07 8.13 -6.84
C ALA A 213 0.10 7.03 -5.79
N LYS A 214 -0.56 7.20 -4.65
CA LYS A 214 -0.72 6.23 -3.58
C LYS A 214 -2.12 5.62 -3.69
N GLY A 215 -2.24 4.47 -4.35
CA GLY A 215 -3.54 3.95 -4.78
C GLY A 215 -4.14 4.85 -5.87
N ASP A 216 -5.30 5.44 -5.62
CA ASP A 216 -5.92 6.41 -6.56
C ASP A 216 -5.58 7.87 -6.23
N GLU A 217 -4.90 8.15 -5.12
CA GLU A 217 -4.57 9.52 -4.69
C GLU A 217 -3.24 9.99 -5.29
N ILE A 218 -3.28 10.99 -6.17
CA ILE A 218 -2.08 11.65 -6.71
C ILE A 218 -1.45 12.51 -5.61
N LEU A 219 -0.15 12.32 -5.38
CA LEU A 219 0.63 13.06 -4.38
C LEU A 219 1.75 13.89 -5.00
N GLY A 220 2.22 13.53 -6.20
CA GLY A 220 3.26 14.27 -6.90
C GLY A 220 3.11 14.21 -8.42
N MET A 221 3.60 15.24 -9.10
CA MET A 221 3.62 15.33 -10.56
C MET A 221 4.87 16.07 -11.06
N VAL A 222 5.36 15.66 -12.22
CA VAL A 222 6.24 16.49 -13.07
C VAL A 222 5.62 16.56 -14.47
N GLU A 223 5.34 17.77 -14.94
CA GLU A 223 4.96 18.07 -16.30
C GLU A 223 6.18 18.55 -17.08
N THR A 224 6.35 18.05 -18.29
CA THR A 224 7.22 18.61 -19.32
C THR A 224 6.35 19.11 -20.45
N ALA A 225 6.43 20.40 -20.79
CA ALA A 225 5.58 21.03 -21.81
C ALA A 225 6.40 21.87 -22.80
N GLN A 226 6.05 21.77 -24.08
CA GLN A 226 6.61 22.64 -25.12
C GLN A 226 5.86 23.98 -25.14
N LEU A 227 6.59 25.07 -24.86
CA LEU A 227 6.03 26.42 -24.87
C LEU A 227 6.19 27.07 -26.25
N ILE A 228 5.30 28.02 -26.53
CA ILE A 228 5.45 28.91 -27.68
C ILE A 228 6.68 29.78 -27.46
N ASP A 229 7.42 30.03 -28.54
CA ASP A 229 8.57 30.93 -28.50
C ASP A 229 8.17 32.33 -28.02
N MET A 230 8.94 32.87 -27.07
CA MET A 230 8.73 34.16 -26.43
C MET A 230 10.07 34.76 -26.05
N SER A 231 10.15 36.05 -25.70
CA SER A 231 11.39 36.64 -25.18
C SER A 231 11.72 36.14 -23.77
N ASP A 232 12.98 36.31 -23.33
CA ASP A 232 13.38 35.88 -21.99
C ASP A 232 12.63 36.64 -20.88
N ASP A 233 12.32 37.92 -21.09
CA ASP A 233 11.51 38.72 -20.15
C ASP A 233 10.06 38.19 -20.05
N GLU A 234 9.47 37.81 -21.19
CA GLU A 234 8.14 37.18 -21.23
C GLU A 234 8.15 35.80 -20.55
N LEU A 235 9.20 35.00 -20.78
CA LEU A 235 9.37 33.71 -20.14
C LEU A 235 9.48 33.86 -18.61
N GLN A 236 10.29 34.79 -18.12
CA GLN A 236 10.38 35.04 -16.68
C GLN A 236 9.05 35.50 -16.09
N ALA A 237 8.31 36.38 -16.79
CA ALA A 237 6.98 36.80 -16.36
C ALA A 237 5.96 35.64 -16.36
N TYR A 238 6.08 34.70 -17.31
CA TYR A 238 5.25 33.50 -17.38
C TYR A 238 5.55 32.53 -16.24
N LEU A 239 6.81 32.38 -15.84
CA LEU A 239 7.23 31.45 -14.77
C LEU A 239 6.98 32.00 -13.35
N ALA A 240 6.97 33.31 -13.17
CA ALA A 240 6.84 33.95 -11.85
C ALA A 240 5.64 33.48 -11.00
N PRO A 241 4.43 33.24 -11.54
CA PRO A 241 3.28 32.79 -10.75
C PRO A 241 3.46 31.41 -10.09
N PHE A 242 4.30 30.55 -10.68
CA PHE A 242 4.60 29.20 -10.20
C PHE A 242 5.60 29.17 -9.04
N GLN A 243 6.24 30.29 -8.69
CA GLN A 243 7.19 30.36 -7.58
C GLN A 243 6.46 30.39 -6.23
N PHE A 244 6.14 29.21 -5.69
CA PHE A 244 5.56 29.05 -4.36
C PHE A 244 5.85 27.68 -3.75
N PRO A 245 5.70 27.51 -2.42
CA PRO A 245 6.00 26.24 -1.76
C PRO A 245 5.27 25.05 -2.40
N GLY A 246 5.98 23.94 -2.57
CA GLY A 246 5.48 22.73 -3.22
C GLY A 246 5.47 22.77 -4.74
N VAL A 247 5.92 23.85 -5.38
CA VAL A 247 6.04 23.95 -6.84
C VAL A 247 7.46 24.32 -7.24
N ASN A 248 8.04 23.51 -8.12
CA ASN A 248 9.33 23.75 -8.76
C ASN A 248 9.08 24.00 -10.24
N VAL A 249 9.69 25.04 -10.82
CA VAL A 249 9.58 25.29 -12.26
C VAL A 249 10.92 25.70 -12.85
N GLN A 250 11.22 25.18 -14.03
CA GLN A 250 12.36 25.58 -14.86
C GLN A 250 11.94 25.58 -16.32
N ALA A 251 12.55 26.44 -17.13
CA ALA A 251 12.44 26.36 -18.57
C ALA A 251 13.83 26.44 -19.21
N THR A 252 14.03 25.64 -20.24
CA THR A 252 15.26 25.62 -21.05
C THR A 252 14.91 25.98 -22.48
N ARG A 253 15.77 26.76 -23.12
CA ARG A 253 15.66 27.11 -24.54
C ARG A 253 16.78 26.44 -25.33
N ASP A 254 16.42 25.79 -26.42
CA ASP A 254 17.33 25.20 -27.39
C ASP A 254 16.87 25.47 -28.83
N ASP A 255 17.41 24.74 -29.80
CA ASP A 255 17.09 24.89 -31.22
C ASP A 255 15.67 24.39 -31.56
N GLU A 256 15.03 23.60 -30.70
CA GLU A 256 13.68 23.04 -30.89
C GLU A 256 12.59 23.92 -30.27
N GLY A 257 12.95 24.80 -29.33
CA GLY A 257 12.05 25.79 -28.75
C GLY A 257 12.32 26.03 -27.27
N ILE A 258 11.25 26.28 -26.53
CA ILE A 258 11.29 26.43 -25.07
C ILE A 258 10.59 25.23 -24.45
N THR A 259 11.32 24.44 -23.68
CA THR A 259 10.77 23.34 -22.88
C THR A 259 10.63 23.80 -21.43
N MET A 260 9.46 23.65 -20.84
CA MET A 260 9.21 23.89 -19.42
C MET A 260 9.10 22.57 -18.67
N LYS A 261 9.73 22.46 -17.51
CA LYS A 261 9.43 21.45 -16.48
C LYS A 261 8.73 22.11 -15.29
N LEU A 262 7.56 21.60 -14.92
CA LEU A 262 6.76 22.01 -13.76
C LEU A 262 6.57 20.81 -12.83
N GLY A 263 7.20 20.85 -11.67
CA GLY A 263 7.06 19.84 -10.63
C GLY A 263 6.13 20.32 -9.52
N VAL A 264 5.20 19.48 -9.09
CA VAL A 264 4.22 19.77 -8.04
C VAL A 264 4.22 18.67 -6.99
N ASP A 265 4.51 19.04 -5.75
CA ASP A 265 4.27 18.26 -4.54
C ASP A 265 2.93 18.67 -3.94
N PHE A 266 1.90 17.82 -4.13
CA PHE A 266 0.52 18.16 -3.76
C PHE A 266 0.27 18.17 -2.24
N GLU A 267 1.19 17.61 -1.44
CA GLU A 267 1.08 17.66 0.02
C GLU A 267 1.45 19.04 0.57
N THR A 268 2.38 19.75 -0.09
CA THR A 268 2.88 21.05 0.37
C THR A 268 2.36 22.23 -0.47
N ALA A 269 2.02 22.00 -1.74
CA ALA A 269 1.50 23.02 -2.63
C ALA A 269 0.09 23.47 -2.21
N SER A 270 -0.14 24.79 -2.28
CA SER A 270 -1.47 25.34 -2.00
C SER A 270 -2.45 24.93 -3.10
N SER A 271 -3.40 24.04 -2.77
CA SER A 271 -4.47 23.62 -3.68
C SER A 271 -5.26 24.80 -4.26
N LYS A 272 -5.48 25.87 -3.46
CA LYS A 272 -6.08 27.12 -3.96
C LYS A 272 -5.22 27.78 -5.05
N ARG A 273 -3.91 27.94 -4.83
CA ARG A 273 -3.03 28.56 -5.83
C ARG A 273 -2.92 27.71 -7.09
N LEU A 274 -2.82 26.38 -6.94
CA LEU A 274 -2.83 25.46 -8.07
C LEU A 274 -4.11 25.61 -8.90
N ALA A 275 -5.26 25.77 -8.25
CA ALA A 275 -6.53 25.96 -8.94
C ALA A 275 -6.67 27.37 -9.58
N ASP A 276 -6.18 28.42 -8.90
CA ASP A 276 -6.11 29.78 -9.47
C ASP A 276 -5.20 29.84 -10.72
N LEU A 277 -4.21 28.93 -10.82
CA LEU A 277 -3.33 28.75 -11.98
C LEU A 277 -3.84 27.72 -13.00
N ASN A 278 -5.03 27.14 -12.79
CA ASN A 278 -5.61 26.07 -13.61
C ASN A 278 -4.78 24.77 -13.73
N ILE A 279 -3.86 24.52 -12.79
CA ILE A 279 -3.11 23.25 -12.72
C ILE A 279 -4.04 22.13 -12.24
N ILE A 280 -4.95 22.45 -11.32
CA ILE A 280 -5.96 21.50 -10.82
C ILE A 280 -7.36 22.09 -10.91
N SER A 281 -8.37 21.22 -10.90
CA SER A 281 -9.77 21.65 -10.89
C SER A 281 -10.14 22.36 -9.58
N ASN A 282 -10.83 23.51 -9.70
CA ASN A 282 -11.44 24.22 -8.58
C ASN A 282 -12.39 23.32 -7.74
N ARG A 283 -12.95 22.26 -8.31
CA ARG A 283 -13.85 21.32 -7.60
C ARG A 283 -13.16 20.63 -6.41
N ILE A 284 -11.87 20.33 -6.54
CA ILE A 284 -11.08 19.61 -5.52
C ILE A 284 -10.96 20.47 -4.25
N THR A 285 -10.75 21.77 -4.43
CA THR A 285 -10.61 22.74 -3.32
C THR A 285 -11.90 22.96 -2.54
N ALA A 286 -13.07 22.73 -3.15
CA ALA A 286 -14.37 23.01 -2.54
C ALA A 286 -14.96 21.82 -1.76
N SER A 287 -14.58 20.58 -2.10
CA SER A 287 -15.18 19.37 -1.52
C SER A 287 -14.26 18.62 -0.55
N GLY A 288 -13.04 19.11 -0.28
CA GLY A 288 -12.06 18.39 0.53
C GLY A 288 -11.67 17.03 -0.07
N GLY A 289 -11.71 16.92 -1.40
CA GLY A 289 -11.36 15.70 -2.12
C GLY A 289 -9.87 15.61 -2.44
N TYR A 290 -9.44 14.45 -2.95
CA TYR A 290 -8.10 14.23 -3.48
C TYR A 290 -8.09 14.25 -5.02
N LEU A 291 -6.90 14.36 -5.61
CA LEU A 291 -6.68 14.22 -7.06
C LEU A 291 -6.68 12.73 -7.43
N SER A 292 -7.68 12.28 -8.18
CA SER A 292 -7.85 10.87 -8.57
C SER A 292 -7.02 10.52 -9.80
N LEU A 293 -6.07 9.59 -9.66
CA LEU A 293 -5.26 9.09 -10.78
C LEU A 293 -6.13 8.53 -11.90
N ARG A 294 -7.13 7.70 -11.56
CA ARG A 294 -8.04 7.10 -12.53
C ARG A 294 -8.80 8.15 -13.33
N THR A 295 -9.28 9.21 -12.67
CA THR A 295 -10.00 10.29 -13.35
C THR A 295 -9.05 11.09 -14.23
N THR A 296 -7.87 11.45 -13.72
CA THR A 296 -6.84 12.18 -14.46
C THR A 296 -6.36 11.43 -15.70
N VAL A 297 -6.06 10.14 -15.59
CA VAL A 297 -5.65 9.29 -16.73
C VAL A 297 -6.77 9.19 -17.77
N LYS A 298 -8.02 9.07 -17.34
CA LYS A 298 -9.16 9.09 -18.26
C LYS A 298 -9.23 10.41 -19.04
N ASP A 299 -9.09 11.54 -18.37
CA ASP A 299 -9.12 12.86 -19.01
C ASP A 299 -7.94 13.05 -19.98
N PHE A 300 -6.77 12.47 -19.68
CA PHE A 300 -5.63 12.45 -20.60
C PHE A 300 -5.88 11.61 -21.85
N TYR A 301 -6.49 10.43 -21.74
CA TYR A 301 -6.92 9.66 -22.91
C TYR A 301 -7.96 10.42 -23.75
N ASP A 302 -8.93 11.07 -23.10
CA ASP A 302 -9.93 11.90 -23.77
C ASP A 302 -9.28 13.12 -24.48
N SER A 303 -8.06 13.50 -24.06
CA SER A 303 -7.20 14.55 -24.64
C SER A 303 -6.12 14.02 -25.60
N ALA A 304 -6.25 12.76 -26.05
CA ALA A 304 -5.34 12.09 -26.99
C ALA A 304 -3.88 11.96 -26.51
N MET A 305 -3.69 11.74 -25.21
CA MET A 305 -2.41 11.28 -24.65
C MET A 305 -2.39 9.75 -24.50
N ASP A 306 -1.21 9.17 -24.62
CA ASP A 306 -0.94 7.77 -24.31
C ASP A 306 -0.41 7.67 -22.87
N CYS A 307 -1.01 6.80 -22.05
CA CYS A 307 -0.61 6.61 -20.66
C CYS A 307 -0.09 5.18 -20.39
N GLU A 308 1.01 5.08 -19.66
CA GLU A 308 1.66 3.84 -19.23
C GLU A 308 2.00 3.90 -17.72
N THR A 309 1.75 2.81 -16.99
CA THR A 309 2.15 2.69 -15.58
C THR A 309 3.48 1.94 -15.50
N ASN A 310 4.55 2.68 -15.22
CA ASN A 310 5.94 2.22 -15.29
C ASN A 310 6.38 1.44 -14.06
N TYR A 311 5.80 1.75 -12.89
CA TYR A 311 6.15 1.11 -11.63
C TYR A 311 4.93 0.85 -10.76
N GLY A 312 5.06 -0.20 -9.95
CA GLY A 312 4.17 -0.48 -8.83
C GLY A 312 2.88 -1.19 -9.22
N LEU A 313 2.00 -1.33 -8.22
CA LEU A 313 0.82 -2.19 -8.29
C LEU A 313 -0.45 -1.34 -8.32
N SER A 314 -1.10 -1.28 -9.47
CA SER A 314 -2.36 -0.54 -9.59
C SER A 314 -3.51 -1.31 -8.93
N GLN A 315 -4.27 -0.65 -8.06
CA GLN A 315 -5.59 -1.14 -7.66
C GLN A 315 -6.62 -1.02 -8.79
N ALA A 316 -6.39 -0.17 -9.80
CA ALA A 316 -7.36 0.11 -10.85
C ALA A 316 -7.66 -1.12 -11.73
N ASN A 317 -6.78 -2.12 -11.74
CA ASN A 317 -7.00 -3.40 -12.41
C ASN A 317 -7.83 -4.39 -11.58
N LYS A 318 -8.23 -4.04 -10.35
CA LYS A 318 -9.26 -4.74 -9.56
C LYS A 318 -10.56 -3.95 -9.62
N SER A 319 -11.11 -3.78 -10.81
CA SER A 319 -12.55 -3.56 -10.95
C SER A 319 -13.19 -4.90 -11.36
N GLU A 320 -14.30 -5.22 -10.71
CA GLU A 320 -15.21 -6.31 -11.04
C GLU A 320 -15.54 -6.40 -12.54
#